data_AF-A0A940V648-F1
#
_entry.id   AF-A0A940V648-F1
#
_cell.length_a   1.000
_cell.length_b   1.000
_cell.length_c   1.000
_cell.angle_alpha   90.00
_cell.angle_beta   90.00
_cell.angle_gamma   90.00
#
_symmetry.space_group_name_H-M   'P 1'
#
loop_
_entity.id
_entity.type
_entity.pdbx_description
1 polymer ?
#
loop_
_entity_poly.entity_id
_entity_poly.type
_entity_poly.pdbx_seq_one_letter_code
_entity_poly.pdbx_strand_id
1 'polypeptide(L)' 'MLRIYICPNCYNFRMVSRKPDAICFHCGTVLESCDVNYDTYMNMSEADRSELKNKYKIRMSQANEIIKDC' A
#
# COMPACT_ATOMS: atom_id res chain seq x y z
N MET A 1 9.69 -14.87 0.96
CA MET A 1 9.83 -13.80 -0.04
C MET A 1 9.23 -12.55 0.56
N LEU A 2 9.97 -11.46 0.65
CA LEU A 2 9.43 -10.20 1.19
C LEU A 2 8.41 -9.63 0.20
N ARG A 3 7.30 -9.14 0.73
CA ARG A 3 6.25 -8.44 -0.02
C ARG A 3 6.12 -7.02 0.51
N ILE A 4 5.77 -6.11 -0.37
CA ILE A 4 5.50 -4.72 -0.01
C ILE A 4 4.02 -4.57 0.24
N TYR A 5 3.71 -3.91 1.34
CA TYR A 5 2.35 -3.59 1.76
C TYR A 5 2.22 -2.08 1.97
N ILE A 6 1.02 -1.55 1.79
CA ILE A 6 0.67 -0.14 2.06
C ILE A 6 -0.52 -0.07 3.00
N CYS A 7 -0.48 0.90 3.92
CA CYS A 7 -1.59 1.17 4.81
C CYS A 7 -2.69 1.98 4.10
N PRO A 8 -3.96 1.53 4.09
CA PRO A 8 -5.06 2.28 3.48
C PRO A 8 -5.39 3.58 4.21
N ASN A 9 -5.05 3.68 5.51
CA ASN A 9 -5.37 4.84 6.33
C ASN A 9 -4.28 5.92 6.30
N CYS A 10 -3.02 5.55 6.54
CA CYS A 10 -1.91 6.49 6.68
C CYS A 10 -0.88 6.41 5.53
N TYR A 11 -1.07 5.51 4.56
CA TYR A 11 -0.25 5.39 3.36
C TYR A 11 1.24 5.10 3.59
N ASN A 12 1.59 4.54 4.75
CA ASN A 12 2.94 4.07 5.02
C ASN A 12 3.15 2.70 4.39
N PHE A 13 4.32 2.51 3.80
CA PHE A 13 4.75 1.23 3.25
C PHE A 13 5.38 0.37 4.33
N ARG A 14 5.22 -0.95 4.23
CA ARG A 14 5.89 -1.93 5.07
C ARG A 14 6.34 -3.14 4.27
N MET A 15 7.52 -3.64 4.61
CA MET A 15 8.05 -4.92 4.10
C MET A 15 7.63 -6.04 5.04
N VAL A 16 6.99 -7.08 4.51
CA VAL A 16 6.44 -8.19 5.28
C VAL A 16 6.90 -9.51 4.68
N SER A 17 7.39 -10.43 5.52
CA SER A 17 7.99 -11.69 5.05
C SER A 17 6.98 -12.83 4.86
N ARG A 18 5.99 -13.01 5.76
CA ARG A 18 5.10 -14.20 5.76
C ARG A 18 3.70 -14.02 6.38
N LYS A 19 3.31 -12.84 6.88
CA LYS A 19 1.99 -12.66 7.53
C LYS A 19 0.96 -12.03 6.59
N PRO A 20 -0.19 -12.69 6.33
CA PRO A 20 -1.29 -12.08 5.58
C PRO A 20 -1.95 -10.93 6.36
N ASP A 21 -1.97 -11.01 7.69
CA ASP A 21 -2.69 -10.07 8.57
C ASP A 21 -1.74 -8.97 9.11
N ALA A 22 -0.85 -8.49 8.25
CA ALA A 22 0.13 -7.50 8.67
C ALA A 22 -0.56 -6.18 9.02
N ILE A 23 -0.23 -5.63 10.19
CA ILE A 23 -0.80 -4.37 10.70
C ILE A 23 0.15 -3.19 10.49
N CYS A 24 -0.40 -2.00 10.31
CA CYS A 24 0.36 -0.77 10.26
C CYS A 24 0.90 -0.42 11.65
N PHE A 25 2.20 -0.15 11.75
CA PHE A 25 2.81 0.27 13.02
C PHE A 25 2.48 1.71 13.42
N HIS A 26 1.94 2.51 12.50
CA HIS A 26 1.58 3.90 12.80
C HIS A 26 0.14 4.05 13.31
N CYS A 27 -0.79 3.23 12.82
CA CYS A 27 -2.22 3.41 13.10
C CYS A 27 -2.98 2.10 13.38
N GLY A 28 -2.31 0.95 13.39
CA GLY A 28 -2.92 -0.35 13.70
C GLY A 28 -3.79 -0.95 12.59
N THR A 29 -4.09 -0.20 11.52
CA THR A 29 -4.92 -0.68 10.41
C THR A 29 -4.27 -1.86 9.69
N VAL A 30 -5.09 -2.84 9.25
CA VAL A 30 -4.63 -3.96 8.40
C VAL A 30 -4.10 -3.42 7.08
N LEU A 31 -2.98 -3.95 6.63
CA LEU A 31 -2.30 -3.49 5.42
C LEU A 31 -2.79 -4.23 4.18
N GLU A 32 -2.73 -3.56 3.03
CA GLU A 32 -2.97 -4.16 1.72
C GLU A 32 -1.65 -4.45 1.00
N SER A 33 -1.57 -5.56 0.26
CA SER A 33 -0.40 -5.85 -0.55
C SER A 33 -0.31 -4.92 -1.75
N CYS A 34 0.88 -4.41 -2.02
CA CYS A 34 1.18 -3.70 -3.26
C CYS A 34 1.53 -4.70 -4.37
N ASP A 35 1.21 -4.33 -5.61
CA ASP A 35 1.64 -5.06 -6.81
C ASP A 35 3.08 -4.68 -7.23
N VAL A 36 3.98 -4.70 -6.24
CA VAL A 36 5.42 -4.42 -6.40
C VAL A 36 6.18 -5.39 -5.50
N ASN A 37 7.19 -6.05 -6.07
CA ASN A 37 8.08 -6.92 -5.31
C ASN A 37 9.14 -6.11 -4.54
N TYR A 38 9.85 -6.80 -3.66
CA TYR A 38 10.88 -6.19 -2.80
C TYR A 38 12.00 -5.51 -3.60
N ASP A 39 12.58 -6.20 -4.58
CA ASP A 39 13.74 -5.69 -5.33
C ASP A 39 13.38 -4.42 -6.11
N THR A 40 12.21 -4.41 -6.76
CA THR A 40 11.72 -3.21 -7.45
C THR A 40 11.55 -2.04 -6.47
N TYR A 41 10.93 -2.27 -5.30
CA TYR A 41 10.72 -1.21 -4.31
C TYR A 41 12.01 -0.64 -3.72
N MET A 42 13.01 -1.49 -3.50
CA MET A 42 14.31 -1.06 -2.98
C MET A 42 15.07 -0.18 -3.97
N ASN A 43 14.87 -0.40 -5.27
CA ASN A 43 15.48 0.40 -6.34
C ASN A 43 14.67 1.65 -6.75
N MET A 44 13.47 1.85 -6.20
CA MET A 44 12.67 3.05 -6.45
C MET A 44 13.26 4.28 -5.76
N SER A 45 13.22 5.41 -6.45
CA SER A 45 13.47 6.73 -5.86
C SER A 45 12.33 7.16 -4.92
N GLU A 46 12.55 8.22 -4.15
CA GLU A 46 11.49 8.80 -3.31
C GLU A 46 10.33 9.35 -4.15
N ALA A 47 10.62 9.87 -5.34
CA ALA A 47 9.62 10.32 -6.30
C ALA A 47 8.75 9.15 -6.79
N ASP A 48 9.37 8.03 -7.17
CA ASP A 48 8.65 6.82 -7.61
C ASP A 48 7.75 6.26 -6.49
N ARG A 49 8.24 6.26 -5.25
CA ARG A 49 7.44 5.82 -4.08
C ARG A 49 6.27 6.76 -3.81
N SER A 50 6.46 8.06 -4.05
CA SER A 50 5.39 9.06 -3.93
C SER A 50 4.33 8.90 -5.02
N GLU A 51 4.74 8.61 -6.25
CA GLU A 51 3.82 8.30 -7.35
C GLU A 51 3.03 7.02 -7.08
N LEU A 52 3.70 5.95 -6.62
CA LEU A 52 3.05 4.70 -6.22
C LEU A 52 1.99 4.94 -5.13
N LYS A 53 2.32 5.76 -4.13
CA LYS A 53 1.39 6.17 -3.07
C LYS A 53 0.19 6.93 -3.63
N ASN A 54 0.40 7.84 -4.58
CA ASN A 54 -0.68 8.63 -5.19
C ASN A 54 -1.60 7.76 -6.05
N LYS A 55 -1.04 6.85 -6.85
CA LYS A 55 -1.83 5.86 -7.62
C LYS A 55 -2.72 5.01 -6.71
N TYR A 56 -2.19 4.58 -5.56
CA TYR A 56 -2.97 3.86 -4.56
C TYR A 56 -4.14 4.70 -4.03
N LYS A 57 -3.91 5.96 -3.66
CA LYS A 57 -4.96 6.87 -3.16
C LYS A 57 -6.07 7.09 -4.20
N ILE A 58 -5.72 7.27 -5.47
CA ILE A 58 -6.69 7.45 -6.55
C ILE A 58 -7.58 6.20 -6.68
N ARG A 59 -6.97 5.00 -6.69
CA ARG A 59 -7.69 3.73 -6.74
C ARG A 59 -8.68 3.58 -5.57
N MET A 60 -8.27 3.97 -4.36
CA MET A 60 -9.15 3.94 -3.18
C MET A 60 -10.30 4.95 -3.28
N SER A 61 -10.03 6.15 -3.81
CA SER A 61 -11.07 7.16 -4.04
C SER A 61 -12.12 6.68 -5.04
N GLN A 62 -11.69 6.13 -6.17
CA GLN A 62 -12.58 5.61 -7.22
C GLN A 62 -13.40 4.41 -6.73
N ALA A 63 -12.80 3.52 -5.93
CA ALA A 63 -13.53 2.41 -5.32
C ALA A 63 -14.64 2.90 -4.37
N ASN A 64 -14.40 3.99 -3.63
CA ASN A 64 -15.39 4.59 -2.74
C ASN A 64 -16.53 5.32 -3.47
N GLU A 65 -16.29 5.80 -4.69
CA GLU A 65 -17.34 6.40 -5.54
C GLU A 65 -18.28 5.32 -6.08
N ILE A 66 -17.73 4.19 -6.55
CA ILE A 66 -18.53 3.05 -7.04
C ILE A 66 -19.46 2.49 -5.95
N ILE A 67 -19.01 2.45 -4.70
CA ILE A 67 -19.81 1.94 -3.57
C ILE A 67 -20.95 2.88 -3.19
N LYS A 68 -20.85 4.19 -3.48
CA LYS A 68 -21.92 5.15 -3.16
C LYS A 68 -23.08 5.13 -4.16
N ASP A 69 -22.85 4.59 -5.36
CA ASP A 69 -23.84 4.46 -6.42
C ASP A 69 -24.51 3.07 -6.46
N CYS A 70 -24.24 2.20 -5.46
CA CYS A 70 -24.89 0.90 -5.27
C CYS A 70 -25.90 0.92 -4.11
#